data_AF-A0A7S4A2B8-F1
#
_entry.id   AF-A0A7S4A2B8-F1
#
_cell.length_a   1.000
_cell.length_b   1.000
_cell.length_c   1.000
_cell.angle_alpha   90.00
_cell.angle_beta   90.00
_cell.angle_gamma   90.00
#
_symmetry.space_group_name_H-M   'P 1'
#
loop_
_entity.id
_entity.type
_entity.pdbx_description
1 polymer ?
#
loop_
_entity_poly.entity_id
_entity_poly.type
_entity_poly.pdbx_seq_one_letter_code
_entity_poly.pdbx_strand_id
1 'polypeptide(L)'
;DGFGFSVAIDGGTIVVGAFRNDDVPNNSGSVYAFRLTNTYEARTYSADCTAPGTFTYEGRTLHCVELPSGELVDVLEEEGGTQTCQYTDTNSCPAGYDIWVPRSYEHAAAVVDAVEDKFTNLLGVYREENGCGGCVLEAMNSDAYDEWVAEGTNRVPWTSVAGKPWFVRETAYSQPLASYKAGCWLTTAWDGGWQGTTIDGERIGFNFDDFPNQCLYCFTDYLCSRNGAEAFLATVGTYDQVVKLTASDAAAGDNFGQSVAIAGNTIVVGATQESNQGTGSAYVLRTNDGGATYAQVAKLTASDAAT
;
A
#
# COMPACT_ATOMS: atom_id res chain seq x y z
N ASP A 1 2.22 -31.96 -12.95
CA ASP A 1 2.82 -30.64 -13.24
C ASP A 1 3.92 -30.20 -12.26
N GLY A 2 3.86 -30.51 -10.96
CA GLY A 2 4.93 -30.15 -10.01
C GLY A 2 5.00 -28.65 -9.72
N PHE A 3 3.88 -27.95 -9.84
CA PHE A 3 3.73 -26.54 -9.50
C PHE A 3 4.11 -26.27 -8.03
N GLY A 4 4.81 -25.17 -7.77
CA GLY A 4 5.28 -24.82 -6.43
C GLY A 4 6.63 -25.43 -6.05
N PHE A 5 7.30 -26.13 -6.97
CA PHE A 5 8.58 -26.77 -6.69
C PHE A 5 9.70 -25.76 -6.40
N SER A 6 9.66 -24.62 -7.08
CA SER A 6 10.54 -23.48 -6.80
C SER A 6 9.71 -22.20 -6.75
N VAL A 7 10.05 -21.28 -5.85
CA VAL A 7 9.32 -20.03 -5.64
C VAL A 7 10.31 -18.90 -5.39
N ALA A 8 10.09 -17.75 -6.03
CA ALA A 8 10.81 -16.51 -5.77
C ALA A 8 9.83 -15.33 -5.78
N ILE A 9 10.14 -14.26 -5.04
CA ILE A 9 9.31 -13.05 -4.97
C ILE A 9 10.21 -11.81 -5.03
N ASP A 10 9.77 -10.79 -5.75
CA ASP A 10 10.35 -9.45 -5.70
C ASP A 10 9.25 -8.40 -5.91
N GLY A 11 9.20 -7.41 -5.03
CA GLY A 11 8.07 -6.48 -4.91
C GLY A 11 6.72 -7.24 -4.87
N GLY A 12 5.79 -6.84 -5.73
CA GLY A 12 4.47 -7.48 -5.88
C GLY A 12 4.44 -8.67 -6.85
N THR A 13 5.57 -9.22 -7.31
CA THR A 13 5.60 -10.31 -8.29
C THR A 13 6.11 -11.61 -7.66
N ILE A 14 5.32 -12.68 -7.75
CA ILE A 14 5.70 -14.03 -7.33
C ILE A 14 5.94 -14.88 -8.58
N VAL A 15 7.05 -15.59 -8.63
CA VAL A 15 7.42 -16.51 -9.70
C VAL A 15 7.44 -17.93 -9.15
N VAL A 16 6.69 -18.83 -9.78
CA VAL A 16 6.49 -20.22 -9.33
C VAL A 16 6.87 -21.20 -10.43
N GLY A 17 7.82 -22.09 -10.14
CA GLY A 17 8.25 -23.15 -11.03
C GLY A 17 7.38 -24.42 -10.96
N ALA A 18 7.18 -25.04 -12.11
CA ALA A 18 6.42 -26.27 -12.34
C ALA A 18 7.18 -27.19 -13.30
N PHE A 19 8.27 -27.81 -12.82
CA PHE A 19 9.26 -28.48 -13.67
C PHE A 19 8.78 -29.76 -14.38
N ARG A 20 7.64 -30.34 -13.97
CA ARG A 20 7.02 -31.51 -14.64
C ARG A 20 5.68 -31.14 -15.26
N ASN A 21 5.53 -29.88 -15.65
CA ASN A 21 4.36 -29.44 -16.37
C ASN A 21 4.35 -30.12 -17.74
N ASP A 22 3.23 -30.75 -18.05
CA ASP A 22 3.03 -31.67 -19.17
C ASP A 22 2.52 -31.00 -20.44
N ASP A 23 2.54 -29.66 -20.47
CA ASP A 23 2.30 -28.90 -21.69
C ASP A 23 3.35 -29.22 -22.76
N VAL A 24 2.91 -29.15 -24.02
CA VAL A 24 3.66 -29.65 -25.18
C VAL A 24 5.03 -28.97 -25.32
N PRO A 25 6.15 -29.72 -25.37
CA PRO A 25 6.27 -31.19 -25.26
C PRO A 25 6.27 -31.71 -23.80
N ASN A 26 5.63 -32.87 -23.58
CA ASN A 26 5.43 -33.52 -22.26
C ASN A 26 6.62 -33.38 -21.30
N ASN A 27 6.38 -32.86 -20.10
CA ASN A 27 7.37 -32.69 -19.02
C ASN A 27 8.55 -31.78 -19.38
N SER A 28 8.38 -30.84 -20.32
CA SER A 28 9.37 -29.79 -20.55
C SER A 28 9.47 -28.82 -19.36
N GLY A 29 8.39 -28.66 -18.60
CA GLY A 29 8.31 -27.79 -17.43
C GLY A 29 7.82 -26.38 -17.77
N SER A 30 7.48 -25.60 -16.75
CA SER A 30 6.93 -24.25 -16.89
C SER A 30 7.24 -23.37 -15.69
N VAL A 31 7.12 -22.06 -15.87
CA VAL A 31 7.13 -21.06 -14.79
C VAL A 31 5.89 -20.18 -14.90
N TYR A 32 5.31 -19.83 -13.77
CA TYR A 32 4.13 -18.98 -13.68
C TYR A 32 4.50 -17.72 -12.91
N ALA A 33 4.18 -16.54 -13.45
CA ALA A 33 4.29 -15.30 -12.69
C ALA A 33 2.90 -14.86 -12.23
N PHE A 34 2.79 -14.55 -10.95
CA PHE A 34 1.63 -13.97 -10.32
C PHE A 34 1.97 -12.55 -9.89
N ARG A 35 1.03 -11.64 -10.05
CA ARG A 35 1.21 -10.25 -9.65
C ARG A 35 0.16 -9.86 -8.63
N LEU A 36 0.59 -9.11 -7.63
CA LEU A 36 -0.28 -8.40 -6.70
C LEU A 36 -1.14 -7.44 -7.51
N THR A 37 -2.41 -7.79 -7.65
CA THR A 37 -3.47 -6.89 -8.07
C THR A 37 -4.10 -6.35 -6.81
N ASN A 38 -4.04 -5.03 -6.66
CA ASN A 38 -4.87 -4.37 -5.69
C ASN A 38 -6.30 -4.39 -6.24
N THR A 39 -7.11 -5.32 -5.76
CA THR A 39 -8.54 -5.28 -6.01
C THR A 39 -9.17 -4.40 -4.95
N TYR A 40 -10.00 -3.50 -5.43
CA TYR A 40 -10.65 -2.48 -4.66
C TYR A 40 -12.08 -2.95 -4.43
N GLU A 41 -12.35 -3.62 -3.30
CA GLU A 41 -13.71 -4.01 -2.95
C GLU A 41 -14.35 -2.97 -2.06
N ALA A 42 -15.52 -2.48 -2.46
CA ALA A 42 -16.36 -1.64 -1.63
C ALA A 42 -16.75 -2.41 -0.36
N ARG A 43 -16.09 -2.11 0.76
CA ARG A 43 -16.59 -2.44 2.09
C ARG A 43 -17.41 -1.28 2.63
N THR A 44 -18.66 -1.57 2.94
CA THR A 44 -19.48 -0.75 3.82
C THR A 44 -19.19 -1.20 5.25
N TYR A 45 -18.35 -0.46 5.97
CA TYR A 45 -18.38 -0.52 7.42
C TYR A 45 -19.50 0.41 7.86
N SER A 46 -20.63 -0.15 8.30
CA SER A 46 -21.60 0.66 9.03
C SER A 46 -20.91 1.16 10.29
N ALA A 47 -20.94 2.48 10.54
CA ALA A 47 -20.57 3.01 11.84
C ALA A 47 -21.35 2.27 12.93
N ASP A 48 -20.75 2.03 14.11
CA ASP A 48 -21.53 1.54 15.28
C ASP A 48 -22.58 2.58 15.72
N CYS A 49 -22.48 3.78 15.18
CA CYS A 49 -23.37 4.89 15.39
C CYS A 49 -24.73 4.68 14.72
N THR A 50 -25.78 4.64 15.54
CA THR A 50 -27.17 4.67 15.07
C THR A 50 -27.83 6.04 15.21
N ALA A 51 -27.16 6.97 15.90
CA ALA A 51 -27.59 8.35 16.10
C ALA A 51 -26.38 9.24 16.45
N PRO A 52 -26.44 10.56 16.20
CA PRO A 52 -25.38 11.48 16.62
C PRO A 52 -25.28 11.58 18.14
N GLY A 53 -24.07 11.79 18.66
CA GLY A 53 -23.81 12.02 20.09
C GLY A 53 -22.60 11.27 20.63
N THR A 54 -22.40 11.36 21.94
CA THR A 54 -21.29 10.70 22.64
C THR A 54 -21.79 9.50 23.43
N PHE A 55 -21.12 8.37 23.27
CA PHE A 55 -21.46 7.08 23.85
C PHE A 55 -20.24 6.42 24.48
N THR A 56 -20.45 5.27 25.11
CA THR A 56 -19.36 4.42 25.61
C THR A 56 -19.23 3.18 24.75
N TYR A 57 -18.03 2.89 24.26
CA TYR A 57 -17.70 1.69 23.52
C TYR A 57 -16.47 1.02 24.14
N GLU A 58 -16.60 -0.22 24.61
CA GLU A 58 -15.53 -0.96 25.29
C GLU A 58 -14.80 -0.16 26.41
N GLY A 59 -15.52 0.71 27.11
CA GLY A 59 -14.97 1.55 28.18
C GLY A 59 -14.29 2.85 27.72
N ARG A 60 -14.34 3.16 26.42
CA ARG A 60 -13.82 4.40 25.82
C ARG A 60 -14.94 5.33 25.38
N THR A 61 -14.60 6.60 25.18
CA THR A 61 -15.50 7.62 24.62
C THR A 61 -15.62 7.42 23.12
N LEU A 62 -16.83 7.10 22.66
CA LEU A 62 -17.19 7.01 21.24
C LEU A 62 -17.99 8.24 20.85
N HIS A 63 -17.49 8.99 19.86
CA HIS A 63 -18.21 10.08 19.21
C HIS A 63 -18.86 9.57 17.93
N CYS A 64 -20.16 9.76 17.85
CA CYS A 64 -20.96 9.54 16.66
C CYS A 64 -21.25 10.89 16.04
N VAL A 65 -20.49 11.22 15.01
CA VAL A 65 -20.49 12.55 14.39
C VAL A 65 -21.34 12.51 13.13
N GLU A 66 -22.33 13.39 13.05
CA GLU A 66 -23.14 13.57 11.83
C GLU A 66 -22.47 14.61 10.94
N LEU A 67 -22.12 14.19 9.73
CA LEU A 67 -21.57 15.07 8.72
C LEU A 67 -22.68 15.91 8.07
N PRO A 68 -22.35 17.04 7.42
CA PRO A 68 -23.34 17.84 6.67
C PRO A 68 -24.09 17.05 5.56
N SER A 69 -23.50 15.94 5.08
CA SER A 69 -24.13 15.01 4.14
C SER A 69 -25.24 14.16 4.77
N GLY A 70 -25.35 14.11 6.10
CA GLY A 70 -26.17 13.17 6.86
C GLY A 70 -25.49 11.83 7.15
N GLU A 71 -24.25 11.64 6.71
CA GLU A 71 -23.44 10.47 7.04
C GLU A 71 -23.09 10.48 8.55
N LEU A 72 -23.21 9.33 9.21
CA LEU A 72 -22.73 9.14 10.58
C LEU A 72 -21.36 8.47 10.56
N VAL A 73 -20.41 9.03 11.30
CA VAL A 73 -19.06 8.49 11.45
C VAL A 73 -18.76 8.19 12.91
N ASP A 74 -18.07 7.07 13.16
CA ASP A 74 -17.59 6.67 14.47
C ASP A 74 -16.15 7.12 14.70
N VAL A 75 -15.91 7.80 15.81
CA VAL A 75 -14.57 8.23 16.25
C VAL A 75 -14.41 7.90 17.73
N LEU A 76 -13.51 7.01 18.04
CA LEU A 76 -13.24 6.48 19.36
C LEU A 76 -11.97 7.12 19.92
N GLU A 77 -12.04 7.67 21.12
CA GLU A 77 -10.85 8.16 21.82
C GLU A 77 -10.04 7.00 22.39
N GLU A 78 -8.75 6.94 22.05
CA GLU A 78 -7.76 6.12 22.73
C GLU A 78 -6.84 7.03 23.55
N GLU A 79 -6.73 6.76 24.85
CA GLU A 79 -5.89 7.51 25.79
C GLU A 79 -4.99 6.55 26.56
N GLY A 80 -3.68 6.80 26.55
CA GLY A 80 -2.68 5.96 27.20
C GLY A 80 -2.48 4.58 26.56
N GLY A 81 -2.77 4.47 25.26
CA GLY A 81 -2.68 3.24 24.48
C GLY A 81 -1.26 2.80 24.15
N THR A 82 -1.17 1.76 23.32
CA THR A 82 0.08 1.27 22.75
C THR A 82 0.72 2.38 21.93
N GLN A 83 1.98 2.68 22.24
CA GLN A 83 2.74 3.70 21.52
C GLN A 83 2.94 3.29 20.06
N THR A 84 2.64 4.20 19.13
CA THR A 84 2.82 4.02 17.69
C THR A 84 3.51 5.24 17.07
N CYS A 85 4.51 4.99 16.21
CA CYS A 85 5.30 6.02 15.51
C CYS A 85 5.26 5.84 13.98
N GLN A 86 4.97 4.62 13.52
CA GLN A 86 4.95 4.23 12.10
C GLN A 86 3.69 3.44 11.75
N TYR A 87 3.33 3.42 10.47
CA TYR A 87 2.12 2.73 9.99
C TYR A 87 2.12 1.21 10.15
N THR A 88 3.28 0.63 10.43
CA THR A 88 3.42 -0.81 10.67
C THR A 88 3.47 -1.17 12.14
N ASP A 89 3.50 -0.18 13.04
CA ASP A 89 3.44 -0.42 14.47
C ASP A 89 2.04 -0.89 14.86
N THR A 90 1.97 -1.77 15.86
CA THR A 90 0.70 -2.11 16.50
C THR A 90 0.10 -0.88 17.19
N ASN A 91 -1.22 -0.74 17.13
CA ASN A 91 -1.97 0.27 17.87
C ASN A 91 -3.04 -0.38 18.77
N SER A 92 -3.67 0.42 19.63
CA SER A 92 -4.69 -0.02 20.58
C SER A 92 -6.12 0.03 20.03
N CYS A 93 -6.31 0.36 18.74
CA CYS A 93 -7.64 0.41 18.17
C CYS A 93 -8.29 -0.99 18.22
N PRO A 94 -9.59 -1.07 18.59
CA PRO A 94 -10.28 -2.35 18.71
C PRO A 94 -10.47 -3.02 17.35
N ALA A 95 -10.87 -4.29 17.36
CA ALA A 95 -11.05 -5.05 16.12
C ALA A 95 -12.04 -4.34 15.16
N GLY A 96 -11.61 -4.12 13.92
CA GLY A 96 -12.38 -3.41 12.91
C GLY A 96 -12.17 -1.89 12.90
N TYR A 97 -11.41 -1.35 13.84
CA TYR A 97 -10.96 0.04 13.86
C TYR A 97 -9.48 0.13 13.49
N ASP A 98 -9.06 1.30 13.03
CA ASP A 98 -7.66 1.68 12.90
C ASP A 98 -7.51 3.17 13.27
N ILE A 99 -6.29 3.70 13.21
CA ILE A 99 -6.04 5.13 13.44
C ILE A 99 -6.90 5.95 12.47
N TRP A 100 -7.54 6.98 13.02
CA TRP A 100 -8.50 7.81 12.29
C TRP A 100 -7.87 8.49 11.07
N VAL A 101 -8.61 8.44 9.96
CA VAL A 101 -8.27 9.07 8.68
C VAL A 101 -9.33 10.11 8.37
N PRO A 102 -8.98 11.41 8.37
CA PRO A 102 -9.85 12.43 7.81
C PRO A 102 -10.00 12.21 6.31
N ARG A 103 -11.21 12.44 5.78
CA ARG A 103 -11.57 12.07 4.39
C ARG A 103 -11.86 13.26 3.48
N SER A 104 -12.30 14.35 4.08
CA SER A 104 -12.50 15.65 3.47
C SER A 104 -12.33 16.70 4.55
N TYR A 105 -12.32 17.97 4.15
CA TYR A 105 -12.36 19.07 5.10
C TYR A 105 -13.62 19.02 5.98
N GLU A 106 -14.81 18.74 5.43
CA GLU A 106 -16.05 18.66 6.20
C GLU A 106 -16.02 17.52 7.21
N HIS A 107 -15.47 16.35 6.83
CA HIS A 107 -15.29 15.24 7.75
C HIS A 107 -14.32 15.61 8.86
N ALA A 108 -13.16 16.16 8.52
CA ALA A 108 -12.16 16.58 9.48
C ALA A 108 -12.70 17.65 10.45
N ALA A 109 -13.37 18.68 9.92
CA ALA A 109 -13.94 19.77 10.70
C ALA A 109 -14.99 19.27 11.70
N ALA A 110 -15.89 18.40 11.26
CA ALA A 110 -16.94 17.84 12.11
C ALA A 110 -16.35 16.99 13.24
N VAL A 111 -15.33 16.17 12.94
CA VAL A 111 -14.66 15.35 13.96
C VAL A 111 -13.87 16.20 14.93
N VAL A 112 -13.06 17.14 14.44
CA VAL A 112 -12.27 18.06 15.27
C VAL A 112 -13.19 18.85 16.23
N ASP A 113 -14.33 19.33 15.75
CA ASP A 113 -15.33 20.02 16.59
C ASP A 113 -15.92 19.06 17.65
N ALA A 114 -16.32 17.86 17.24
CA ALA A 114 -16.92 16.87 18.15
C ALA A 114 -15.98 16.37 19.25
N VAL A 115 -14.69 16.24 18.95
CA VAL A 115 -13.66 15.82 19.92
C VAL A 115 -12.96 17.00 20.59
N GLU A 116 -13.38 18.23 20.31
CA GLU A 116 -12.75 19.45 20.83
C GLU A 116 -11.23 19.52 20.58
N ASP A 117 -10.81 19.12 19.37
CA ASP A 117 -9.42 19.00 18.92
C ASP A 117 -8.58 17.97 19.71
N LYS A 118 -9.19 17.22 20.63
CA LYS A 118 -8.52 16.17 21.40
C LYS A 118 -8.03 15.06 20.46
N PHE A 119 -6.75 14.71 20.60
CA PHE A 119 -6.12 13.55 19.93
C PHE A 119 -6.07 13.62 18.39
N THR A 120 -6.26 14.79 17.79
CA THR A 120 -6.19 15.02 16.34
C THR A 120 -4.77 15.17 15.81
N ASN A 121 -3.77 15.07 16.70
CA ASN A 121 -2.34 15.23 16.42
C ASN A 121 -1.73 14.05 15.61
N LEU A 122 -2.41 12.90 15.61
CA LEU A 122 -2.08 11.74 14.81
C LEU A 122 -3.19 11.50 13.79
N LEU A 123 -2.83 11.59 12.51
CA LEU A 123 -3.67 11.14 11.41
C LEU A 123 -3.14 9.81 10.89
N GLY A 124 -4.02 8.92 10.45
CA GLY A 124 -3.68 7.65 9.81
C GLY A 124 -3.11 7.82 8.40
N VAL A 125 -2.36 8.88 8.14
CA VAL A 125 -1.78 9.30 6.86
C VAL A 125 -0.27 9.16 6.91
N TYR A 126 0.30 8.54 5.88
CA TYR A 126 1.73 8.22 5.77
C TYR A 126 2.19 8.18 4.32
N ARG A 127 3.50 8.03 4.11
CA ARG A 127 4.10 7.83 2.80
C ARG A 127 5.24 6.81 2.87
N GLU A 128 5.35 5.96 1.86
CA GLU A 128 6.35 4.87 1.82
C GLU A 128 7.73 5.28 1.30
N GLU A 129 7.89 6.55 0.97
CA GLU A 129 9.14 7.13 0.49
C GLU A 129 9.54 8.34 1.33
N ASN A 130 10.85 8.61 1.38
CA ASN A 130 11.37 9.80 2.06
C ASN A 130 10.98 11.09 1.34
N GLY A 131 10.83 12.16 2.11
CA GLY A 131 10.42 13.48 1.64
C GLY A 131 8.92 13.59 1.37
N CYS A 132 8.48 14.78 0.98
CA CYS A 132 7.07 15.12 0.99
C CYS A 132 6.26 14.77 -0.25
N GLY A 133 6.87 14.16 -1.27
CA GLY A 133 6.14 13.66 -2.43
C GLY A 133 5.24 14.68 -3.14
N GLY A 134 5.61 15.96 -3.22
CA GLY A 134 4.82 16.97 -3.95
C GLY A 134 3.96 17.90 -3.09
N CYS A 135 4.04 17.83 -1.76
CA CYS A 135 3.31 18.70 -0.82
C CYS A 135 3.39 20.21 -1.10
N VAL A 136 4.49 20.69 -1.71
CA VAL A 136 4.70 22.10 -2.08
C VAL A 136 4.08 22.48 -3.43
N LEU A 137 3.65 21.49 -4.20
CA LEU A 137 3.08 21.65 -5.53
C LEU A 137 1.56 21.45 -5.48
N GLU A 138 1.11 20.47 -4.72
CA GLU A 138 -0.28 20.03 -4.68
C GLU A 138 -0.82 19.99 -3.26
N ALA A 139 -2.15 20.06 -3.16
CA ALA A 139 -2.85 19.85 -1.91
C ALA A 139 -2.61 18.46 -1.34
N MET A 140 -2.59 18.35 -0.01
CA MET A 140 -2.41 17.07 0.67
C MET A 140 -3.75 16.38 0.92
N ASN A 141 -4.33 15.85 -0.16
CA ASN A 141 -5.52 15.02 -0.15
C ASN A 141 -5.52 14.04 -1.33
N SER A 142 -6.36 13.01 -1.26
CA SER A 142 -6.40 11.94 -2.27
C SER A 142 -6.69 12.42 -3.69
N ASP A 143 -7.50 13.47 -3.85
CA ASP A 143 -7.98 13.94 -5.15
C ASP A 143 -6.87 14.67 -5.92
N ALA A 144 -6.20 15.62 -5.26
CA ALA A 144 -5.07 16.34 -5.85
C ALA A 144 -3.91 15.39 -6.21
N TYR A 145 -3.70 14.35 -5.39
CA TYR A 145 -2.68 13.35 -5.67
C TYR A 145 -3.01 12.45 -6.86
N ASP A 146 -4.29 12.16 -7.10
CA ASP A 146 -4.71 11.41 -8.28
C ASP A 146 -4.45 12.18 -9.58
N GLU A 147 -4.74 13.47 -9.58
CA GLU A 147 -4.44 14.35 -10.71
C GLU A 147 -2.92 14.37 -10.97
N TRP A 148 -2.12 14.54 -9.93
CA TRP A 148 -0.66 14.59 -10.03
C TRP A 148 -0.01 13.28 -10.51
N VAL A 149 -0.48 12.12 -10.02
CA VAL A 149 0.03 10.82 -10.48
C VAL A 149 -0.35 10.57 -11.95
N ALA A 150 -1.54 11.01 -12.38
CA ALA A 150 -1.99 10.87 -13.76
C ALA A 150 -1.09 11.61 -14.78
N GLU A 151 -0.31 12.60 -14.34
CA GLU A 151 0.67 13.31 -15.17
C GLU A 151 1.93 12.46 -15.50
N GLY A 152 1.99 11.20 -15.05
CA GLY A 152 3.03 10.25 -15.45
C GLY A 152 4.34 10.37 -14.67
N THR A 153 4.28 10.91 -13.45
CA THR A 153 5.43 10.95 -12.56
C THR A 153 5.58 9.60 -11.87
N ASN A 154 6.72 8.92 -11.98
CA ASN A 154 7.00 7.65 -11.31
C ASN A 154 7.28 7.87 -9.80
N ARG A 155 6.39 8.61 -9.10
CA ARG A 155 6.54 9.09 -7.73
C ARG A 155 5.47 8.47 -6.84
N VAL A 156 5.82 8.17 -5.59
CA VAL A 156 4.88 7.63 -4.60
C VAL A 156 4.14 8.79 -3.91
N PRO A 157 2.79 8.87 -3.99
CA PRO A 157 2.00 9.88 -3.28
C PRO A 157 1.90 9.56 -1.78
N TRP A 158 1.32 10.48 -1.01
CA TRP A 158 0.83 10.13 0.34
C TRP A 158 -0.37 9.19 0.24
N THR A 159 -0.57 8.40 1.30
CA THR A 159 -1.66 7.45 1.43
C THR A 159 -2.14 7.40 2.88
N SER A 160 -3.18 6.62 3.16
CA SER A 160 -3.67 6.38 4.51
C SER A 160 -3.82 4.88 4.80
N VAL A 161 -3.92 4.53 6.08
CA VAL A 161 -4.26 3.16 6.51
C VAL A 161 -5.64 2.70 6.03
N ALA A 162 -6.51 3.66 5.75
CA ALA A 162 -7.84 3.43 5.20
C ALA A 162 -7.91 3.78 3.71
N GLY A 163 -6.78 3.77 2.99
CA GLY A 163 -6.69 4.17 1.58
C GLY A 163 -7.34 5.53 1.28
N LYS A 164 -8.27 5.57 0.32
CA LYS A 164 -8.94 6.79 -0.16
C LYS A 164 -10.46 6.77 0.08
N PRO A 165 -11.11 7.91 0.36
CA PRO A 165 -10.52 9.24 0.37
C PRO A 165 -9.70 9.51 1.63
N TRP A 166 -8.70 10.37 1.51
CA TRP A 166 -7.93 10.86 2.66
C TRP A 166 -7.66 12.35 2.51
N PHE A 167 -7.57 13.05 3.64
CA PHE A 167 -7.46 14.50 3.70
C PHE A 167 -6.53 14.94 4.83
N VAL A 168 -5.61 15.84 4.51
CA VAL A 168 -4.83 16.61 5.49
C VAL A 168 -5.02 18.10 5.22
N ARG A 169 -4.97 18.52 3.95
CA ARG A 169 -5.07 19.94 3.56
C ARG A 169 -5.69 20.13 2.18
N GLU A 170 -6.41 21.24 2.00
CA GLU A 170 -6.98 21.66 0.71
C GLU A 170 -6.00 22.37 -0.23
N THR A 171 -4.89 22.87 0.31
CA THR A 171 -3.90 23.63 -0.44
C THR A 171 -2.51 23.05 -0.24
N ALA A 172 -1.61 23.34 -1.19
CA ALA A 172 -0.20 23.02 -1.06
C ALA A 172 0.39 23.71 0.18
N TYR A 173 1.39 23.07 0.79
CA TYR A 173 2.03 23.55 2.00
C TYR A 173 3.54 23.37 1.93
N SER A 174 4.27 24.24 2.64
CA SER A 174 5.73 24.27 2.60
C SER A 174 6.38 23.10 3.35
N GLN A 175 5.63 22.43 4.22
CA GLN A 175 6.00 21.22 4.94
C GLN A 175 5.14 20.06 4.46
N PRO A 176 5.50 18.79 4.78
CA PRO A 176 6.83 18.41 5.27
C PRO A 176 7.90 18.68 4.21
N LEU A 177 9.18 18.72 4.56
CA LEU A 177 10.25 18.90 3.58
C LEU A 177 10.82 17.55 3.11
N ALA A 178 12.06 17.54 2.61
CA ALA A 178 12.77 16.31 2.24
C ALA A 178 13.16 15.44 3.47
N SER A 179 12.87 15.91 4.69
CA SER A 179 13.21 15.27 5.96
C SER A 179 12.27 14.14 6.37
N TYR A 180 11.06 14.09 5.81
CA TYR A 180 10.11 13.04 6.14
C TYR A 180 10.73 11.67 5.86
N LYS A 181 10.65 10.78 6.84
CA LYS A 181 11.15 9.42 6.74
C LYS A 181 10.01 8.48 6.37
N ALA A 182 10.25 7.64 5.37
CA ALA A 182 9.31 6.65 4.89
C ALA A 182 8.70 5.83 6.05
N GLY A 183 7.37 5.74 6.05
CA GLY A 183 6.59 4.94 6.97
C GLY A 183 6.27 5.57 8.33
N CYS A 184 6.78 6.76 8.65
CA CYS A 184 6.36 7.45 9.87
C CYS A 184 4.93 8.00 9.74
N TRP A 185 4.22 8.13 10.85
CA TRP A 185 3.01 8.94 10.86
C TRP A 185 3.31 10.40 10.53
N LEU A 186 2.44 11.03 9.74
CA LEU A 186 2.42 12.48 9.62
C LEU A 186 1.81 13.07 10.90
N THR A 187 2.53 13.98 11.56
CA THR A 187 2.04 14.66 12.76
C THR A 187 1.41 16.00 12.40
N THR A 188 0.34 16.35 13.10
CA THR A 188 -0.27 17.68 13.07
C THR A 188 -0.02 18.47 14.38
N ALA A 189 0.79 17.91 15.29
CA ALA A 189 1.06 18.50 16.61
C ALA A 189 1.82 19.83 16.57
N TRP A 190 2.54 20.11 15.48
CA TRP A 190 3.34 21.32 15.34
C TRP A 190 2.56 22.43 14.62
N ASP A 191 2.78 23.67 15.07
CA ASP A 191 2.16 24.88 14.53
C ASP A 191 0.63 24.91 14.61
N GLY A 192 0.07 24.33 15.69
CA GLY A 192 -1.31 24.59 16.10
C GLY A 192 -2.39 23.71 15.48
N GLY A 193 -2.05 22.54 14.92
CA GLY A 193 -3.05 21.51 14.56
C GLY A 193 -4.07 21.98 13.53
N TRP A 194 -5.35 21.72 13.78
CA TRP A 194 -6.43 22.12 12.90
C TRP A 194 -6.52 23.65 12.72
N GLN A 195 -6.30 24.14 11.51
CA GLN A 195 -6.43 25.56 11.16
C GLN A 195 -7.85 25.93 10.72
N GLY A 196 -8.64 24.96 10.28
CA GLY A 196 -10.00 25.19 9.79
C GLY A 196 -10.05 26.23 8.68
N THR A 197 -10.81 27.29 8.91
CA THR A 197 -11.01 28.41 7.97
C THR A 197 -10.20 29.64 8.40
N THR A 198 -9.50 30.28 7.46
CA THR A 198 -8.76 31.54 7.72
C THR A 198 -9.66 32.77 7.86
N ILE A 199 -9.08 33.91 8.24
CA ILE A 199 -9.78 35.20 8.33
C ILE A 199 -10.37 35.66 6.98
N ASP A 200 -9.80 35.19 5.87
CA ASP A 200 -10.25 35.48 4.51
C ASP A 200 -11.26 34.44 3.97
N GLY A 201 -11.69 33.49 4.82
CA GLY A 201 -12.69 32.49 4.46
C GLY A 201 -12.14 31.26 3.73
N GLU A 202 -10.82 31.09 3.66
CA GLU A 202 -10.19 29.96 2.97
C GLU A 202 -10.20 28.72 3.87
N ARG A 203 -10.67 27.60 3.32
CA ARG A 203 -10.61 26.27 3.95
C ARG A 203 -9.19 25.72 3.79
N ILE A 204 -8.55 25.37 4.90
CA ILE A 204 -7.17 24.88 4.88
C ILE A 204 -7.09 23.42 5.32
N GLY A 205 -7.53 23.13 6.55
CA GLY A 205 -7.34 21.82 7.16
C GLY A 205 -6.27 21.84 8.25
N PHE A 206 -5.38 20.86 8.28
CA PHE A 206 -4.36 20.73 9.32
C PHE A 206 -3.06 21.47 8.98
N ASN A 207 -2.42 22.03 10.01
CA ASN A 207 -0.98 22.26 10.01
C ASN A 207 -0.26 20.97 10.40
N PHE A 208 0.91 20.78 9.81
CA PHE A 208 1.73 19.59 10.00
C PHE A 208 3.19 19.95 9.80
N ASP A 209 4.05 19.22 10.48
CA ASP A 209 5.49 19.39 10.39
C ASP A 209 6.17 18.02 10.46
N ASP A 210 7.37 17.95 9.91
CA ASP A 210 8.26 16.81 9.99
C ASP A 210 9.61 17.16 10.63
N PHE A 211 9.74 18.28 11.34
CA PHE A 211 11.02 18.69 11.95
C PHE A 211 11.26 18.09 13.35
N PRO A 212 12.46 17.53 13.63
CA PRO A 212 13.50 17.02 12.72
C PRO A 212 13.34 15.49 12.58
N ASN A 213 12.37 14.99 11.80
CA ASN A 213 11.66 13.81 12.24
C ASN A 213 11.94 12.50 11.49
N GLN A 214 12.77 11.70 12.16
CA GLN A 214 13.16 10.32 11.85
C GLN A 214 12.21 9.27 12.46
N CYS A 215 10.90 9.52 12.43
CA CYS A 215 9.85 8.82 13.20
C CYS A 215 9.99 8.99 14.73
N LEU A 216 10.33 10.20 15.22
CA LEU A 216 10.43 10.46 16.67
C LEU A 216 9.12 10.95 17.29
N TYR A 217 8.11 11.28 16.47
CA TYR A 217 6.76 11.52 17.00
C TYR A 217 6.07 10.17 17.14
N CYS A 218 5.76 9.85 18.39
CA CYS A 218 5.10 8.63 18.79
C CYS A 218 3.92 9.00 19.68
N PHE A 219 2.81 8.31 19.51
CA PHE A 219 1.55 8.67 20.15
C PHE A 219 1.05 7.50 20.98
N THR A 220 0.65 7.79 22.21
CA THR A 220 -0.17 6.89 23.03
C THR A 220 -1.63 7.31 23.02
N ASP A 221 -1.91 8.56 22.64
CA ASP A 221 -3.24 9.12 22.62
C ASP A 221 -3.58 9.53 21.20
N TYR A 222 -4.66 8.98 20.66
CA TYR A 222 -5.06 9.13 19.26
C TYR A 222 -6.53 8.78 19.09
N LEU A 223 -7.06 9.12 17.92
CA LEU A 223 -8.41 8.74 17.52
C LEU A 223 -8.36 7.43 16.74
N CYS A 224 -9.26 6.51 17.07
CA CYS A 224 -9.53 5.29 16.32
C CYS A 224 -10.86 5.45 15.58
N SER A 225 -10.96 4.94 14.36
CA SER A 225 -12.21 4.92 13.60
C SER A 225 -12.25 3.67 12.75
N ARG A 226 -13.45 3.20 12.42
CA ARG A 226 -13.61 2.23 11.32
C ARG A 226 -13.18 2.81 9.97
N ASN A 227 -13.01 4.13 9.89
CA ASN A 227 -12.70 4.87 8.67
C ASN A 227 -13.66 4.54 7.52
N GLY A 228 -14.88 4.10 7.87
CA GLY A 228 -15.94 3.79 6.93
C GLY A 228 -16.40 5.10 6.29
N ALA A 229 -15.96 5.33 5.05
CA ALA A 229 -16.79 6.05 4.11
C ALA A 229 -17.88 5.11 3.62
N GLU A 230 -19.00 5.65 3.15
CA GLU A 230 -19.82 4.91 2.21
C GLU A 230 -18.91 4.25 1.14
N ALA A 231 -18.94 2.91 1.08
CA ALA A 231 -18.11 2.07 0.21
C ALA A 231 -16.62 2.48 0.14
N PHE A 232 -15.83 2.21 1.18
CA PHE A 232 -14.38 2.29 1.04
C PHE A 232 -13.83 1.08 0.26
N LEU A 233 -12.97 1.33 -0.72
CA LEU A 233 -12.27 0.31 -1.50
C LEU A 233 -11.16 -0.32 -0.66
N ALA A 234 -11.47 -1.36 0.11
CA ALA A 234 -10.43 -2.14 0.79
C ALA A 234 -9.51 -2.74 -0.28
N THR A 235 -8.21 -2.44 -0.22
CA THR A 235 -7.21 -3.12 -1.02
C THR A 235 -7.11 -4.56 -0.56
N VAL A 236 -7.82 -5.46 -1.24
CA VAL A 236 -7.52 -6.88 -1.13
C VAL A 236 -6.43 -7.14 -2.16
N GLY A 237 -5.23 -7.33 -1.66
CA GLY A 237 -4.12 -7.79 -2.48
C GLY A 237 -4.38 -9.22 -2.93
N THR A 238 -4.89 -9.40 -4.15
CA THR A 238 -4.98 -10.72 -4.79
C THR A 238 -3.73 -10.94 -5.64
N TYR A 239 -3.29 -12.19 -5.76
CA TYR A 239 -2.21 -12.56 -6.67
C TYR A 239 -2.79 -13.26 -7.89
N ASP A 240 -2.87 -12.55 -9.00
CA ASP A 240 -3.41 -13.08 -10.25
C ASP A 240 -2.29 -13.62 -11.13
N GLN A 241 -2.50 -14.79 -11.75
CA GLN A 241 -1.55 -15.32 -12.72
C GLN A 241 -1.55 -14.43 -13.97
N VAL A 242 -0.45 -13.72 -14.20
CA VAL A 242 -0.33 -12.79 -15.34
C VAL A 242 0.33 -13.44 -16.55
N VAL A 243 1.21 -14.42 -16.35
CA VAL A 243 1.88 -15.10 -17.45
C VAL A 243 2.30 -16.53 -17.10
N LYS A 244 2.26 -17.40 -18.10
CA LYS A 244 2.94 -18.69 -18.11
C LYS A 244 4.13 -18.61 -19.07
N LEU A 245 5.30 -19.02 -18.60
CA LEU A 245 6.57 -18.97 -19.30
C LEU A 245 7.07 -20.39 -19.57
N THR A 246 7.57 -20.60 -20.79
CA THR A 246 8.22 -21.82 -21.26
C THR A 246 9.53 -21.47 -21.94
N ALA A 247 10.49 -22.41 -22.00
CA ALA A 247 11.70 -22.23 -22.78
C ALA A 247 11.36 -22.09 -24.27
N SER A 248 12.07 -21.23 -25.01
CA SER A 248 11.88 -21.06 -26.46
C SER A 248 12.19 -22.33 -27.27
N ASP A 249 13.03 -23.20 -26.71
CA ASP A 249 13.52 -24.46 -27.28
C ASP A 249 13.09 -25.68 -26.44
N ALA A 250 11.97 -25.55 -25.72
CA ALA A 250 11.46 -26.58 -24.83
C ALA A 250 11.38 -27.97 -25.49
N ALA A 251 12.00 -28.95 -24.84
CA ALA A 251 11.96 -30.37 -25.16
C ALA A 251 11.49 -31.19 -23.96
N ALA A 252 11.03 -32.41 -24.25
CA ALA A 252 10.51 -33.30 -23.22
C ALA A 252 11.60 -33.67 -22.21
N GLY A 253 11.36 -33.38 -20.93
CA GLY A 253 12.26 -33.73 -19.84
C GLY A 253 13.30 -32.66 -19.47
N ASP A 254 13.28 -31.47 -20.07
CA ASP A 254 14.24 -30.39 -19.80
C ASP A 254 14.17 -29.85 -18.36
N ASN A 255 13.06 -30.10 -17.65
CA ASN A 255 12.80 -29.63 -16.29
C ASN A 255 12.87 -28.10 -16.14
N PHE A 256 12.41 -27.35 -17.14
CA PHE A 256 12.31 -25.89 -17.06
C PHE A 256 11.43 -25.48 -15.87
N GLY A 257 11.93 -24.56 -15.03
CA GLY A 257 11.24 -24.17 -13.80
C GLY A 257 11.62 -25.01 -12.58
N GLN A 258 12.67 -25.84 -12.67
CA GLN A 258 13.20 -26.53 -11.49
C GLN A 258 13.82 -25.55 -10.48
N SER A 259 14.35 -24.42 -10.94
CA SER A 259 14.77 -23.31 -10.10
C SER A 259 14.35 -21.98 -10.72
N VAL A 260 14.02 -21.00 -9.88
CA VAL A 260 13.63 -19.65 -10.30
C VAL A 260 14.27 -18.60 -9.40
N ALA A 261 14.59 -17.45 -9.98
CA ALA A 261 14.97 -16.24 -9.26
C ALA A 261 14.40 -15.01 -10.00
N ILE A 262 14.08 -13.96 -9.25
CA ILE A 262 13.60 -12.69 -9.80
C ILE A 262 14.32 -11.53 -9.13
N ALA A 263 14.64 -10.50 -9.92
CA ALA A 263 15.12 -9.20 -9.46
C ALA A 263 14.72 -8.11 -10.47
N GLY A 264 13.93 -7.15 -10.02
CA GLY A 264 13.28 -6.14 -10.85
C GLY A 264 12.57 -6.77 -12.05
N ASN A 265 12.98 -6.35 -13.24
CA ASN A 265 12.38 -6.79 -14.50
C ASN A 265 12.97 -8.09 -15.06
N THR A 266 13.80 -8.82 -14.30
CA THR A 266 14.52 -10.00 -14.78
C THR A 266 14.12 -11.24 -14.01
N ILE A 267 13.74 -12.30 -14.73
CA ILE A 267 13.53 -13.64 -14.20
C ILE A 267 14.64 -14.55 -14.75
N VAL A 268 15.24 -15.36 -13.89
CA VAL A 268 16.15 -16.44 -14.28
C VAL A 268 15.51 -17.77 -13.95
N VAL A 269 15.48 -18.68 -14.93
CA VAL A 269 14.86 -20.00 -14.80
C VAL A 269 15.85 -21.09 -15.13
N GLY A 270 16.02 -22.07 -14.24
CA GLY A 270 16.82 -23.27 -14.50
C GLY A 270 16.02 -24.37 -15.19
N ALA A 271 16.67 -25.03 -16.15
CA ALA A 271 16.24 -26.25 -16.82
C ALA A 271 17.40 -27.25 -16.77
N THR A 272 17.50 -27.99 -15.66
CA THR A 272 18.70 -28.77 -15.32
C THR A 272 18.94 -29.99 -16.20
N GLN A 273 17.92 -30.44 -16.92
CA GLN A 273 17.99 -31.62 -17.78
C GLN A 273 17.95 -31.25 -19.27
N GLU A 274 18.06 -29.96 -19.58
CA GLU A 274 18.04 -29.47 -20.95
C GLU A 274 19.25 -30.04 -21.72
N SER A 275 18.95 -30.67 -22.88
CA SER A 275 19.81 -31.49 -23.75
C SER A 275 19.87 -33.01 -23.46
N ASN A 276 20.23 -33.78 -24.50
CA ASN A 276 20.32 -35.26 -24.50
C ASN A 276 21.32 -35.86 -23.49
N GLN A 277 22.06 -35.04 -22.73
CA GLN A 277 23.05 -35.49 -21.74
C GLN A 277 22.90 -34.83 -20.36
N GLY A 278 21.84 -34.02 -20.13
CA GLY A 278 21.58 -33.40 -18.83
C GLY A 278 22.63 -32.37 -18.40
N THR A 279 23.22 -31.66 -19.36
CA THR A 279 24.18 -30.58 -19.08
C THR A 279 23.52 -29.33 -18.52
N GLY A 280 22.21 -29.17 -18.75
CA GLY A 280 21.37 -28.15 -18.14
C GLY A 280 21.63 -26.75 -18.69
N SER A 281 20.60 -25.91 -18.60
CA SER A 281 20.64 -24.51 -19.03
C SER A 281 19.94 -23.60 -18.03
N ALA A 282 20.29 -22.32 -18.06
CA ALA A 282 19.52 -21.27 -17.41
C ALA A 282 19.04 -20.24 -18.43
N TYR A 283 17.80 -19.79 -18.27
CA TYR A 283 17.13 -18.88 -19.19
C TYR A 283 16.92 -17.55 -18.50
N VAL A 284 17.32 -16.47 -19.17
CA VAL A 284 17.12 -15.11 -18.68
C VAL A 284 15.95 -14.50 -19.45
N LEU A 285 14.89 -14.16 -18.74
CA LEU A 285 13.71 -13.51 -19.29
C LEU A 285 13.59 -12.10 -18.75
N ARG A 286 13.24 -11.14 -19.61
CA ARG A 286 13.06 -9.74 -19.23
C ARG A 286 11.73 -9.19 -19.69
N THR A 287 11.15 -8.33 -18.87
CA THR A 287 9.98 -7.53 -19.22
C THR A 287 10.37 -6.07 -19.50
N ASN A 288 9.66 -5.46 -20.45
CA ASN A 288 9.70 -4.01 -20.72
C ASN A 288 8.33 -3.34 -20.55
N ASP A 289 7.29 -4.11 -20.23
CA ASP A 289 5.91 -3.66 -20.03
C ASP A 289 5.46 -3.83 -18.57
N GLY A 290 6.43 -3.80 -17.67
CA GLY A 290 6.19 -3.90 -16.23
C GLY A 290 5.73 -5.28 -15.78
N GLY A 291 5.91 -6.35 -16.54
CA GLY A 291 5.62 -7.73 -16.16
C GLY A 291 4.35 -8.32 -16.77
N ALA A 292 3.75 -7.64 -17.75
CA ALA A 292 2.63 -8.21 -18.52
C ALA A 292 3.12 -9.27 -19.52
N THR A 293 4.32 -9.07 -20.08
CA THR A 293 5.00 -10.05 -20.92
C THR A 293 6.48 -10.16 -20.56
N TYR A 294 7.06 -11.31 -20.86
CA TYR A 294 8.50 -11.56 -20.69
C TYR A 294 9.07 -12.17 -21.96
N ALA A 295 10.17 -11.60 -22.44
CA ALA A 295 10.94 -12.13 -23.56
C ALA A 295 12.20 -12.83 -23.04
N GLN A 296 12.48 -14.02 -23.56
CA GLN A 296 13.78 -14.66 -23.33
C GLN A 296 14.88 -13.86 -24.04
N VAL A 297 15.80 -13.29 -23.27
CA VAL A 297 16.90 -12.46 -23.79
C VAL A 297 18.24 -13.18 -23.82
N ALA A 298 18.37 -14.27 -23.06
CA ALA A 298 19.57 -15.10 -23.08
C ALA A 298 19.25 -16.54 -22.65
N LYS A 299 20.07 -17.47 -23.15
CA LYS A 299 20.24 -18.82 -22.62
C LYS A 299 21.69 -18.95 -22.19
N LEU A 300 21.91 -19.45 -20.98
CA LEU A 300 23.20 -19.61 -20.33
C LEU A 300 23.50 -21.11 -20.23
N THR A 301 24.65 -21.52 -20.76
CA THR A 301 25.18 -22.87 -20.70
C THR A 301 26.55 -22.87 -20.03
N ALA A 302 26.90 -23.97 -19.38
CA ALA A 302 28.24 -24.12 -18.82
C ALA A 302 29.27 -24.32 -19.94
N SER A 303 30.42 -23.63 -19.88
CA SER A 303 31.46 -23.74 -20.91
C SER A 303 32.15 -25.10 -20.95
N ASP A 304 32.01 -25.89 -19.89
CA ASP A 304 32.54 -27.24 -19.71
C ASP A 304 31.46 -28.33 -19.79
N ALA A 305 30.23 -27.97 -20.20
CA ALA A 305 29.17 -28.91 -20.49
C ALA A 305 29.65 -29.94 -21.53
N ALA A 306 29.77 -31.21 -21.14
CA ALA A 306 30.23 -32.27 -22.02
C ALA A 306 29.25 -32.46 -23.20
N THR A 307 29.75 -32.26 -24.42
CA THR A 307 29.04 -32.52 -25.69
C THR A 307 28.95 -33.99 -26.02
#